data_AF-A0A2P5N8M6-F1
#
_entry.id   AF-A0A2P5N8M6-F1
#
_cell.length_a   1.000
_cell.length_b   1.000
_cell.length_c   1.000
_cell.angle_alpha   90.00
_cell.angle_beta   90.00
_cell.angle_gamma   90.00
#
_symmetry.space_group_name_H-M   'P 1'
#
loop_
_entity.id
_entity.type
_entity.pdbx_description
1 polymer ?
#
loop_
_entity_poly.entity_id
_entity_poly.type
_entity_poly.pdbx_seq_one_letter_code
_entity_poly.pdbx_strand_id
1 'polypeptide(L)' 'FHLKAMSHAGLVNVTQEGRYQRYRADLAVMQALIDYLTAECCADRPEWCVDAGEVSRCCGADSLSSTTP' A
#
# COMPACT_ATOMS: atom_id res chain seq x y z
N PHE A 1 -15.53 2.66 -14.23
CA PHE A 1 -14.71 3.84 -14.60
C PHE A 1 -13.89 4.31 -13.37
N HIS A 2 -13.09 3.44 -12.75
CA HIS A 2 -12.38 3.79 -11.49
C HIS A 2 -10.86 3.81 -11.67
N LEU A 3 -10.32 2.88 -12.47
CA LEU A 3 -8.87 2.78 -12.73
C LEU A 3 -8.28 4.02 -13.40
N LYS A 4 -9.05 4.72 -14.25
CA LYS A 4 -8.61 5.97 -14.88
C LYS A 4 -8.41 7.10 -13.86
N ALA A 5 -9.31 7.22 -12.88
CA ALA A 5 -9.19 8.20 -11.80
C ALA A 5 -8.02 7.86 -10.87
N MET A 6 -7.86 6.57 -10.52
CA MET A 6 -6.72 6.11 -9.72
C MET A 6 -5.38 6.33 -10.41
N SER A 7 -5.32 6.12 -11.74
CA SER A 7 -4.10 6.37 -12.53
C SER A 7 -3.77 7.86 -12.59
N HIS A 8 -4.79 8.72 -12.76
CA HIS A 8 -4.60 10.17 -12.69
C HIS A 8 -4.13 10.64 -11.30
N ALA A 9 -4.59 10.00 -10.23
CA ALA A 9 -4.14 10.28 -8.86
C ALA A 9 -2.76 9.70 -8.52
N GLY A 10 -2.11 8.96 -9.43
CA GLY A 10 -0.81 8.33 -9.18
C GLY A 10 -0.84 7.11 -8.26
N LEU A 11 -2.03 6.59 -7.92
CA LEU A 11 -2.17 5.41 -7.05
C LEU A 11 -1.93 4.10 -7.80
N VAL A 12 -2.03 4.11 -9.14
CA VAL A 12 -1.76 2.93 -9.97
C VAL A 12 -0.91 3.30 -11.18
N ASN A 13 0.03 2.42 -11.49
CA ASN A 13 0.85 2.47 -12.69
C ASN A 13 0.23 1.60 -13.78
N VAL A 14 0.32 2.06 -15.02
CA VAL A 14 -0.24 1.37 -16.19
C VAL A 14 0.86 1.04 -17.18
N THR A 15 0.91 -0.22 -17.62
CA THR A 15 1.81 -0.68 -18.68
C THR A 15 1.00 -1.31 -19.80
N GLN A 16 1.28 -0.93 -21.04
CA GLN A 16 0.62 -1.52 -22.20
C GLN A 16 1.23 -2.89 -22.49
N GLU A 17 0.40 -3.94 -22.47
CA GLU A 17 0.77 -5.31 -22.84
C GLU A 17 -0.05 -5.70 -24.08
N GLY A 18 0.44 -5.26 -25.25
CA GLY A 18 -0.22 -5.47 -26.54
C GLY A 18 -1.57 -4.75 -26.64
N ARG A 19 -2.65 -5.53 -26.66
CA ARG A 19 -4.03 -5.00 -26.75
C ARG A 19 -4.64 -4.68 -25.39
N TYR A 20 -3.97 -5.05 -24.30
CA TYR A 20 -4.46 -4.85 -22.93
C TYR A 20 -3.61 -3.83 -22.18
N GLN A 21 -4.20 -3.25 -21.14
CA GLN A 21 -3.52 -2.40 -20.18
C GLN A 21 -3.42 -3.15 -18.86
N ARG A 22 -2.19 -3.34 -18.37
CA ARG A 22 -1.94 -3.94 -17.07
C ARG A 22 -1.78 -2.82 -16.05
N TYR A 23 -2.69 -2.80 -15.08
CA TYR A 23 -2.66 -1.88 -13.96
C TYR A 23 -1.97 -2.54 -12.77
N ARG A 24 -1.06 -1.82 -12.13
CA ARG A 24 -0.39 -2.24 -10.89
C ARG A 24 -0.57 -1.16 -9.84
N ALA A 25 -0.86 -1.55 -8.60
CA ALA A 25 -0.90 -0.63 -7.48
C ALA A 25 0.51 -0.08 -7.19
N ASP A 26 0.60 1.24 -7.01
CA ASP A 26 1.79 1.85 -6.44
C ASP A 26 1.66 1.82 -4.91
N LEU A 27 2.17 0.74 -4.31
CA LEU A 27 2.04 0.50 -2.88
C LEU A 27 2.80 1.54 -2.06
N ALA A 28 3.87 2.14 -2.60
CA ALA A 28 4.61 3.17 -1.91
C ALA A 28 3.75 4.43 -1.75
N VAL A 29 3.09 4.86 -2.82
CA VAL A 29 2.18 6.03 -2.78
C VAL A 29 0.95 5.74 -1.92
N MET A 30 0.36 4.54 -2.05
CA MET A 30 -0.79 4.16 -1.22
C MET A 30 -0.44 4.12 0.27
N GLN A 31 0.73 3.59 0.64
CA GLN A 31 1.17 3.56 2.03
C GLN A 31 1.41 4.98 2.54
N ALA A 32 2.11 5.83 1.78
CA ALA A 32 2.33 7.21 2.17
C ALA A 32 1.02 7.99 2.37
N LEU A 33 -0.01 7.70 1.56
CA LEU A 33 -1.33 8.28 1.74
C LEU A 33 -2.00 7.80 3.04
N ILE A 34 -1.91 6.50 3.35
CA ILE A 34 -2.43 5.96 4.61
C ILE A 34 -1.71 6.62 5.78
N ASP A 35 -0.38 6.66 5.76
CA ASP A 35 0.43 7.27 6.79
C ASP A 35 0.05 8.74 7.01
N TYR A 36 -0.16 9.50 5.93
CA TYR A 36 -0.63 10.88 6.00
C TYR A 36 -2.02 11.01 6.65
N LEU A 37 -2.96 10.15 6.26
CA LEU A 37 -4.32 10.16 6.81
C LEU A 37 -4.37 9.72 8.28
N THR A 38 -3.46 8.84 8.68
CA THR A 38 -3.40 8.31 10.05
C THR A 38 -2.45 9.06 10.96
N ALA A 39 -1.68 10.03 10.45
CA ALA A 39 -0.64 10.75 11.19
C ALA A 39 -1.15 11.37 12.51
N GLU A 40 -2.41 11.79 12.54
CA GLU A 40 -3.07 12.40 13.70
C GLU A 40 -4.31 11.60 14.14
N CYS A 41 -4.36 10.29 13.84
CA CYS A 41 -5.58 9.51 14.04
C CYS A 41 -5.99 9.40 15.52
N CYS A 42 -5.03 9.40 16.45
CA CYS A 42 -5.27 9.10 17.86
C CYS A 42 -4.93 10.25 18.81
N ALA A 43 -4.45 11.38 18.29
CA ALA A 43 -3.91 12.48 19.10
C ALA A 43 -2.98 11.93 20.21
N ASP A 44 -3.08 12.47 21.41
CA ASP A 44 -2.32 12.02 22.59
C ASP A 44 -2.86 10.73 23.24
N ARG A 45 -3.74 9.97 22.57
CA ARG A 45 -4.38 8.75 23.10
C ARG A 45 -4.00 7.51 22.28
N PRO A 46 -2.76 7.01 22.41
CA PRO A 46 -2.28 5.86 21.65
C PRO A 46 -3.08 4.57 21.91
N GLU A 47 -3.82 4.49 23.02
CA GLU A 47 -4.67 3.34 23.35
C GLU A 47 -5.86 3.13 22.39
N TRP A 48 -6.18 4.11 21.54
CA TRP A 48 -7.24 4.01 20.52
C TRP A 48 -6.71 3.63 19.13
N CYS A 49 -5.39 3.62 18.96
CA CYS A 49 -4.77 3.29 17.69
C CYS A 49 -4.67 1.79 17.50
N VAL A 50 -4.96 1.34 16.28
CA VAL A 50 -4.66 -0.02 15.85
C VAL A 50 -3.17 -0.11 15.58
N ASP A 51 -2.51 -1.16 16.07
CA ASP A 51 -1.09 -1.42 15.80
C ASP A 51 -0.86 -1.64 14.30
N ALA A 52 -0.37 -0.60 13.62
CA ALA A 52 -0.07 -0.63 12.18
C ALA A 52 1.00 -1.70 11.83
N GLY A 53 1.81 -2.11 12.81
CA GLY A 53 2.80 -3.19 12.68
C GLY A 53 2.20 -4.59 12.49
N GLU A 54 0.92 -4.80 12.83
CA GLU A 54 0.26 -6.09 12.61
C GLU A 54 -0.20 -6.29 11.15
N VAL A 55 -0.61 -5.21 10.49
CA VAL A 55 -1.13 -5.23 9.10
C VAL A 55 0.00 -5.40 8.06
N SER A 56 1.21 -4.91 8.36
CA SER A 56 2.37 -5.01 7.47
C SER A 56 2.87 -6.46 7.27
N ARG A 57 2.54 -7.36 8.20
CA ARG A 57 3.00 -8.76 8.17
C ARG A 57 2.50 -9.54 6.95
N CYS A 58 1.40 -9.11 6.32
CA CYS A 58 0.84 -9.76 5.15
C CYS A 58 1.65 -9.52 3.86
N CYS A 59 2.51 -8.48 3.79
CA CYS A 59 3.24 -8.13 2.57
C CYS A 59 4.75 -7.92 2.78
N GLY A 60 5.29 -8.14 3.98
CA GLY A 60 6.66 -7.72 4.33
C GLY A 60 7.56 -8.74 5.04
N ALA A 61 7.11 -9.96 5.34
CA ALA A 61 7.89 -10.87 6.22
C ALA A 61 8.14 -12.30 5.70
N ASP A 62 7.72 -12.67 4.49
CA ASP A 62 7.84 -14.06 4.01
C ASP A 62 8.84 -14.28 2.86
N SER A 63 9.70 -13.31 2.53
CA SER A 63 10.73 -13.48 1.48
C SER A 63 12.17 -13.59 1.99
N LEU A 64 12.41 -13.58 3.31
CA LEU A 64 13.78 -13.62 3.86
C LEU A 64 14.06 -14.70 4.92
N SER A 65 13.12 -15.60 5.26
CA SER A 65 13.37 -16.61 6.30
C SER A 65 13.31 -18.09 5.87
N SER A 66 13.35 -18.43 4.57
CA SER A 66 13.34 -19.85 4.15
C SER A 66 14.37 -20.26 3.09
N THR A 67 15.55 -19.62 3.06
CA THR A 67 16.74 -20.25 2.44
C THR A 67 17.72 -20.69 3.55
N THR A 68 17.53 -21.95 4.00
CA THR A 68 18.51 -23.06 4.15
C THR A 68 19.81 -22.79 4.93
N PRO A 69 20.34 -23.71 5.77
CA PRO A 69 20.42 -25.19 5.60
C PRO A 69 19.34 -26.04 6.27
#